data_AF-A0A960H8R6-F1
#
_entry.id   AF-A0A960H8R6-F1
#
_cell.length_a   1.000
_cell.length_b   1.000
_cell.length_c   1.000
_cell.angle_alpha   90.00
_cell.angle_beta   90.00
_cell.angle_gamma   90.00
#
_symmetry.space_group_name_H-M   'P 1'
#
loop_
_entity.id
_entity.type
_entity.pdbx_description
1 polymer ?
#
loop_
_entity_poly.entity_id
_entity_poly.type
_entity_poly.pdbx_seq_one_letter_code
_entity_poly.pdbx_strand_id
1 'polypeptide(L)'
;MKIMAQMAMVMNLDKCIGCHTCSVTCKQAWTNRAGTEYVWFNNVETRPGQGYPRTYEDQERWRGGWIRDKRGRLRLRDGGRLSKLLRIFSNPKLPSINDYYEPWTYDYENLTNAPLGEHMPTAPPRSLISGKPMKVEWSANWDDDLGGSPEIVPGDPILKKVSEEVRLELEETFMFYLP
;
A
#
# COMPACT_ATOMS: atom_id res chain seq x y z
N MET A 1 -27.64 27.06 -11.58
CA MET A 1 -26.17 27.14 -11.41
C MET A 1 -25.89 27.21 -9.91
N LYS A 2 -25.09 26.28 -9.35
CA LYS A 2 -24.70 26.29 -7.94
C LYS A 2 -23.17 26.45 -7.89
N ILE A 3 -22.69 27.63 -7.50
CA ILE A 3 -21.26 27.90 -7.37
C ILE A 3 -20.76 27.20 -6.09
N MET A 4 -19.67 26.45 -6.21
CA MET A 4 -18.99 25.77 -5.10
C MET A 4 -17.49 26.03 -5.22
N ALA A 5 -16.79 25.98 -4.09
CA ALA A 5 -15.34 26.10 -4.03
C ALA A 5 -14.73 24.86 -3.36
N GLN A 6 -13.59 24.40 -3.87
CA GLN A 6 -12.84 23.27 -3.35
C GLN A 6 -11.34 23.58 -3.46
N MET A 7 -10.59 23.31 -2.39
CA MET A 7 -9.12 23.33 -2.46
C MET A 7 -8.63 22.09 -3.21
N ALA A 8 -7.76 22.29 -4.20
CA ALA A 8 -7.15 21.22 -4.98
C ALA A 8 -5.64 21.18 -4.72
N MET A 9 -5.04 20.05 -5.05
CA MET A 9 -3.61 19.82 -4.93
C MET A 9 -3.05 19.40 -6.29
N VAL A 10 -1.84 19.84 -6.59
CA VAL A 10 -1.07 19.41 -7.77
C VAL A 10 0.28 18.92 -7.29
N MET A 11 0.64 17.71 -7.70
CA MET A 11 1.95 17.11 -7.42
C MET A 11 2.73 17.04 -8.73
N ASN A 12 3.89 17.69 -8.78
CA ASN A 12 4.76 17.63 -9.96
C ASN A 12 5.69 16.42 -9.86
N LEU A 13 5.37 15.35 -10.59
CA LEU A 13 6.13 14.10 -10.55
C LEU A 13 7.56 14.24 -11.10
N ASP A 14 7.80 15.19 -12.00
CA ASP A 14 9.15 15.52 -12.52
C ASP A 14 10.10 16.03 -11.43
N LYS A 15 9.53 16.62 -10.37
CA LYS A 15 10.27 17.11 -9.20
C LYS A 15 10.15 16.18 -7.98
N CYS A 16 9.46 15.06 -8.11
CA CYS A 16 9.31 14.11 -7.02
C CYS A 16 10.61 13.32 -6.84
N ILE A 17 11.10 13.26 -5.60
CA ILE A 17 12.36 12.59 -5.26
C ILE A 17 12.15 11.36 -4.37
N GLY A 18 10.92 10.89 -4.22
CA GLY A 18 10.65 9.65 -3.47
C GLY A 18 11.10 9.68 -2.01
N CYS A 19 11.12 10.83 -1.33
CA CYS A 19 11.76 10.93 -0.01
C CYS A 19 10.87 10.53 1.19
N HIS A 20 9.60 10.19 0.97
CA HIS A 20 8.62 9.81 2.00
C HIS A 20 8.39 10.82 3.16
N THR A 21 8.90 12.06 3.06
CA THR A 21 8.72 13.08 4.12
C THR A 21 7.25 13.43 4.33
N CYS A 22 6.46 13.48 3.26
CA CYS A 22 5.00 13.64 3.31
C CYS A 22 4.32 12.51 4.11
N SER A 23 4.75 11.26 3.89
CA SER A 23 4.21 10.09 4.59
C SER A 23 4.52 10.11 6.08
N VAL A 24 5.78 10.39 6.46
CA VAL A 24 6.20 10.41 7.87
C VAL A 24 5.52 11.54 8.63
N THR A 25 5.47 12.76 8.08
CA THR A 25 4.80 13.89 8.74
C THR A 25 3.31 13.63 8.95
N CYS A 26 2.62 13.08 7.93
CA CYS A 26 1.24 12.67 8.04
C CYS A 26 1.03 11.57 9.10
N LYS A 27 1.94 10.57 9.13
CA LYS A 27 1.90 9.47 10.09
C LYS A 27 1.96 9.96 11.53
N GLN A 28 2.93 10.81 11.82
CA GLN A 28 3.16 11.35 13.16
C GLN A 28 2.02 12.24 13.63
N ALA A 29 1.42 13.01 12.73
CA ALA A 29 0.31 13.88 13.07
C ALA A 29 -1.02 13.13 13.28
N TRP A 30 -1.28 12.05 12.52
CA TRP A 30 -2.64 11.53 12.37
C TRP A 30 -2.84 10.04 12.70
N THR A 31 -1.89 9.16 12.32
CA THR A 31 -2.08 7.69 12.33
C THR A 31 -1.00 6.94 13.13
N ASN A 32 -0.49 7.54 14.21
CA ASN A 32 0.49 6.95 15.13
C ASN A 32 -0.12 6.15 16.30
N ARG A 33 -1.45 5.94 16.30
CA ARG A 33 -2.18 5.23 17.36
C ARG A 33 -2.42 3.77 16.98
N ALA A 34 -2.52 2.91 18.00
CA ALA A 34 -2.92 1.50 17.84
C ALA A 34 -4.27 1.37 17.10
N GLY A 35 -4.36 0.41 16.18
CA GLY A 35 -5.43 0.24 15.20
C GLY A 35 -5.21 1.00 13.88
N THR A 36 -4.25 1.93 13.82
CA THR A 36 -3.92 2.73 12.62
C THR A 36 -2.43 2.76 12.29
N GLU A 37 -1.61 2.02 13.01
CA GLU A 37 -0.17 1.89 12.81
C GLU A 37 0.18 1.33 11.43
N TYR A 38 -0.68 0.50 10.83
CA TYR A 38 -0.49 0.03 9.47
C TYR A 38 -0.98 1.02 8.41
N VAL A 39 -1.73 2.06 8.79
CA VAL A 39 -2.43 3.00 7.89
C VAL A 39 -1.55 4.20 7.53
N TRP A 40 -1.34 4.41 6.24
CA TRP A 40 -0.65 5.57 5.69
C TRP A 40 -1.65 6.39 4.86
N PHE A 41 -2.12 7.52 5.40
CA PHE A 41 -3.03 8.40 4.64
C PHE A 41 -2.34 9.05 3.45
N ASN A 42 -1.06 9.41 3.62
CA ASN A 42 -0.16 9.74 2.53
C ASN A 42 0.89 8.64 2.47
N ASN A 43 1.00 7.96 1.33
CA ASN A 43 2.04 6.98 1.04
C ASN A 43 2.71 7.37 -0.28
N VAL A 44 3.95 6.95 -0.47
CA VAL A 44 4.66 7.12 -1.74
C VAL A 44 4.98 5.73 -2.25
N GLU A 45 4.86 5.53 -3.55
CA GLU A 45 5.08 4.25 -4.22
C GLU A 45 6.08 4.43 -5.35
N THR A 46 6.96 3.44 -5.54
CA THR A 46 7.81 3.37 -6.73
C THR A 46 7.08 2.63 -7.84
N ARG A 47 7.18 3.14 -9.08
CA ARG A 47 6.56 2.55 -10.27
C ARG A 47 7.61 2.14 -11.30
N PRO A 48 7.49 0.97 -11.95
CA PRO A 48 6.41 -0.03 -11.82
C PRO A 48 6.41 -0.77 -10.48
N GLY A 49 5.22 -1.13 -9.96
CA GLY A 49 5.07 -1.66 -8.61
C GLY A 49 3.65 -2.09 -8.26
N GLN A 50 3.46 -2.80 -7.15
CA GLN A 50 2.14 -3.25 -6.71
C GLN A 50 1.41 -2.22 -5.85
N GLY A 51 2.13 -1.26 -5.26
CA GLY A 51 1.56 -0.19 -4.45
C GLY A 51 0.98 -0.66 -3.11
N TYR A 52 0.21 0.23 -2.47
CA TYR A 52 -0.27 0.05 -1.10
C TYR A 52 -1.77 0.46 -0.98
N PRO A 53 -2.69 -0.46 -0.61
CA PRO A 53 -2.49 -1.90 -0.51
C PRO A 53 -2.14 -2.51 -1.86
N ARG A 54 -1.52 -3.70 -1.85
CA ARG A 54 -1.06 -4.37 -3.06
C ARG A 54 -2.17 -4.49 -4.09
N THR A 55 -1.85 -4.10 -5.33
CA THR A 55 -2.73 -4.14 -6.50
C THR A 55 -3.99 -3.29 -6.36
N TYR A 56 -4.00 -2.21 -5.57
CA TYR A 56 -5.21 -1.38 -5.35
C TYR A 56 -5.83 -0.86 -6.65
N GLU A 57 -5.07 -0.74 -7.73
CA GLU A 57 -5.52 -0.34 -9.07
C GLU A 57 -6.29 -1.43 -9.84
N ASP A 58 -6.21 -2.69 -9.40
CA ASP A 58 -6.99 -3.80 -9.97
C ASP A 58 -8.45 -3.72 -9.52
N GLN A 59 -9.24 -2.99 -10.29
CA GLN A 59 -10.66 -2.83 -10.04
C GLN A 59 -11.51 -4.03 -10.47
N GLU A 60 -10.95 -5.06 -11.11
CA GLU A 60 -11.65 -6.34 -11.32
C GLU A 60 -11.65 -7.15 -10.01
N ARG A 61 -10.51 -7.12 -9.31
CA ARG A 61 -10.35 -7.67 -7.95
C ARG A 61 -11.13 -6.85 -6.92
N TRP A 62 -10.82 -5.57 -6.75
CA TRP A 62 -11.25 -4.74 -5.61
C TRP A 62 -12.60 -4.06 -5.78
N ARG A 63 -13.07 -3.92 -7.03
CA ARG A 63 -14.38 -3.34 -7.36
C ARG A 63 -14.60 -1.92 -6.82
N GLY A 64 -13.55 -1.12 -6.72
CA GLY A 64 -13.65 0.31 -6.39
C GLY A 64 -14.28 1.14 -7.52
N GLY A 65 -14.70 2.35 -7.17
CA GLY A 65 -15.19 3.35 -8.12
C GLY A 65 -16.56 3.05 -8.75
N TRP A 66 -16.77 3.62 -9.93
CA TRP A 66 -18.05 3.63 -10.65
C TRP A 66 -17.91 2.96 -12.03
N ILE A 67 -19.03 2.44 -12.52
CA ILE A 67 -19.21 1.97 -13.90
C ILE A 67 -20.42 2.68 -14.52
N ARG A 68 -20.40 2.84 -15.84
CA ARG A 68 -21.52 3.37 -16.61
C ARG A 68 -22.37 2.22 -17.14
N ASP A 69 -23.66 2.21 -16.83
CA ASP A 69 -24.58 1.18 -17.34
C ASP A 69 -24.89 1.40 -18.83
N LYS A 70 -25.51 0.40 -19.48
CA LYS A 70 -25.93 0.50 -20.90
C LYS A 70 -26.88 1.67 -21.18
N ARG A 71 -27.53 2.22 -20.15
CA ARG A 71 -28.44 3.37 -20.23
C ARG A 71 -27.74 4.70 -19.91
N GLY A 72 -26.42 4.69 -19.71
CA GLY A 72 -25.60 5.86 -19.44
C GLY A 72 -25.56 6.33 -17.98
N ARG A 73 -26.15 5.59 -17.03
CA ARG A 73 -26.17 5.98 -15.61
C ARG A 73 -24.95 5.44 -14.86
N LEU A 74 -24.44 6.22 -13.92
CA LEU A 74 -23.38 5.78 -13.01
C LEU A 74 -23.93 4.80 -11.97
N ARG A 75 -23.20 3.70 -11.76
CA ARG A 75 -23.45 2.70 -10.72
C ARG A 75 -22.14 2.33 -10.04
N LEU A 76 -22.18 2.03 -8.75
CA LEU A 76 -21.00 1.53 -8.05
C LEU A 76 -20.57 0.19 -8.64
N ARG A 77 -19.27 0.01 -8.84
CA ARG A 77 -18.70 -1.24 -9.37
C ARG A 77 -18.91 -2.43 -8.43
N ASP A 78 -18.85 -2.17 -7.12
CA ASP A 78 -19.14 -3.14 -6.06
C ASP A 78 -20.63 -3.52 -5.94
N GLY A 79 -21.52 -2.82 -6.64
CA GLY A 79 -22.95 -3.10 -6.68
C GLY A 79 -23.82 -2.07 -5.95
N GLY A 80 -25.14 -2.17 -6.18
CA GLY A 80 -26.12 -1.25 -5.62
C GLY A 80 -26.45 -1.50 -4.14
N ARG A 81 -27.37 -0.69 -3.60
CA ARG A 81 -27.76 -0.72 -2.17
C ARG A 81 -28.15 -2.12 -1.66
N LEU A 82 -28.94 -2.87 -2.43
CA LEU A 82 -29.36 -4.22 -2.04
C LEU A 82 -28.20 -5.23 -1.99
N SER A 83 -27.29 -5.18 -2.99
CA SER A 83 -26.11 -6.04 -3.02
C SER A 83 -25.18 -5.79 -1.83
N LYS A 84 -25.04 -4.53 -1.42
CA LYS A 84 -24.26 -4.16 -0.24
C LYS A 84 -24.91 -4.63 1.06
N LEU A 85 -26.24 -4.49 1.17
CA LEU A 85 -26.99 -4.97 2.34
C LEU A 85 -26.85 -6.48 2.52
N LEU A 86 -26.89 -7.26 1.43
CA LEU A 86 -26.71 -8.72 1.48
C LEU A 86 -25.29 -9.16 1.88
N ARG A 87 -24.30 -8.25 1.83
CA ARG A 87 -22.89 -8.50 2.16
C ARG A 87 -22.42 -7.71 3.39
N ILE A 88 -23.34 -7.14 4.16
CA ILE A 88 -22.97 -6.30 5.32
C ILE A 88 -22.21 -7.07 6.39
N PHE A 89 -22.53 -8.35 6.58
CA PHE A 89 -21.90 -9.20 7.59
C PHE A 89 -20.54 -9.75 7.16
N SER A 90 -20.24 -9.72 5.86
CA SER A 90 -18.95 -10.13 5.32
C SER A 90 -18.77 -9.52 3.94
N ASN A 91 -17.84 -8.57 3.85
CA ASN A 91 -17.49 -7.95 2.58
C ASN A 91 -16.39 -8.77 1.89
N PRO A 92 -16.69 -9.52 0.82
CA PRO A 92 -15.71 -10.36 0.13
C PRO A 92 -14.66 -9.56 -0.66
N LYS A 93 -14.85 -8.24 -0.80
CA LYS A 93 -13.96 -7.33 -1.53
C LYS A 93 -13.17 -6.40 -0.61
N LEU A 94 -13.30 -6.56 0.71
CA LEU A 94 -12.51 -5.81 1.67
C LEU A 94 -11.06 -6.29 1.64
N PRO A 95 -10.06 -5.41 1.44
CA PRO A 95 -8.65 -5.77 1.59
C PRO A 95 -8.36 -6.26 3.00
N SER A 96 -7.62 -7.35 3.10
CA SER A 96 -7.15 -7.91 4.36
C SER A 96 -5.88 -7.19 4.84
N ILE A 97 -5.47 -7.44 6.09
CA ILE A 97 -4.21 -6.89 6.61
C ILE A 97 -3.00 -7.32 5.78
N ASN A 98 -3.04 -8.53 5.20
CA ASN A 98 -1.96 -9.05 4.36
C ASN A 98 -1.89 -8.35 3.00
N ASP A 99 -2.96 -7.69 2.55
CA ASP A 99 -2.91 -6.86 1.34
C ASP A 99 -2.20 -5.52 1.61
N TYR A 100 -2.18 -5.07 2.86
CA TYR A 100 -1.34 -3.96 3.33
C TYR A 100 0.01 -4.53 3.79
N TYR A 101 0.14 -4.76 5.10
CA TYR A 101 1.22 -5.49 5.76
C TYR A 101 0.80 -5.71 7.23
N GLU A 102 1.33 -6.75 7.87
CA GLU A 102 1.21 -6.90 9.31
C GLU A 102 2.16 -5.92 10.00
N PRO A 103 1.68 -4.92 10.77
CA PRO A 103 2.54 -3.95 11.42
C PRO A 103 3.40 -4.64 12.50
N TRP A 104 4.66 -4.24 12.61
CA TRP A 104 5.61 -4.82 13.54
C TRP A 104 6.40 -3.76 14.32
N THR A 105 6.98 -4.19 15.42
CA THR A 105 7.99 -3.46 16.20
C THR A 105 9.16 -4.41 16.48
N TYR A 106 10.18 -3.94 17.20
CA TYR A 106 11.34 -4.74 17.59
C TYR A 106 11.47 -4.82 19.10
N ASP A 107 12.02 -5.93 19.58
CA ASP A 107 12.31 -6.16 20.99
C ASP A 107 13.58 -5.41 21.42
N TYR A 108 13.51 -4.08 21.45
CA TYR A 108 14.64 -3.21 21.77
C TYR A 108 15.15 -3.41 23.21
N GLU A 109 14.28 -3.79 24.14
CA GLU A 109 14.66 -4.04 25.54
C GLU A 109 15.64 -5.21 25.67
N ASN A 110 15.61 -6.19 24.77
CA ASN A 110 16.58 -7.28 24.75
C ASN A 110 18.02 -6.77 24.56
N LEU A 111 18.22 -5.61 23.93
CA LEU A 111 19.56 -5.05 23.73
C LEU A 111 20.19 -4.52 25.03
N THR A 112 19.38 -4.15 26.02
CA THR A 112 19.85 -3.60 27.30
C THR A 112 19.71 -4.58 28.46
N ASN A 113 18.75 -5.49 28.39
CA ASN A 113 18.37 -6.35 29.50
C ASN A 113 18.81 -7.82 29.32
N ALA A 114 19.40 -8.17 28.18
CA ALA A 114 19.82 -9.55 27.92
C ALA A 114 20.84 -10.03 28.98
N PRO A 115 20.67 -11.26 29.50
CA PRO A 115 21.65 -11.85 30.39
C PRO A 115 22.98 -12.10 29.66
N LEU A 116 24.06 -12.25 30.43
CA LEU A 116 25.36 -12.64 29.88
C LEU A 116 25.22 -13.99 29.16
N GLY A 117 25.68 -14.04 27.91
CA GLY A 117 25.65 -15.23 27.07
C GLY A 117 26.74 -15.21 26.01
N GLU A 118 26.87 -16.31 25.28
CA GLU A 118 27.90 -16.46 24.23
C GLU A 118 27.60 -15.67 22.95
N HIS A 119 26.32 -15.35 22.72
CA HIS A 119 25.87 -14.63 21.53
C HIS A 119 25.47 -13.20 21.86
N MET A 120 25.77 -12.30 20.92
CA MET A 120 25.36 -10.90 21.02
C MET A 120 23.83 -10.79 20.96
N PRO A 121 23.18 -10.03 21.88
CA PRO A 121 21.74 -9.84 21.83
C PRO A 121 21.34 -9.06 20.58
N THR A 122 20.19 -9.43 20.01
CA THR A 122 19.57 -8.74 18.87
C THR A 122 18.16 -8.28 19.24
N ALA A 123 17.56 -7.39 18.44
CA ALA A 123 16.17 -6.98 18.60
C ALA A 123 15.31 -7.70 17.54
N PRO A 124 14.78 -8.90 17.81
CA PRO A 124 13.92 -9.60 16.84
C PRO A 124 12.60 -8.86 16.62
N PRO A 125 12.02 -8.94 15.40
CA PRO A 125 10.73 -8.33 15.11
C PRO A 125 9.57 -9.07 15.79
N ARG A 126 8.58 -8.31 16.23
CA ARG A 126 7.35 -8.77 16.87
C ARG A 126 6.14 -8.11 16.21
N SER A 127 5.09 -8.89 16.00
CA SER A 127 3.82 -8.39 15.47
C SER A 127 3.17 -7.42 16.44
N LEU A 128 2.72 -6.27 15.96
CA LEU A 128 1.90 -5.32 16.73
C LEU A 128 0.44 -5.78 16.87
N ILE A 129 0.02 -6.78 16.10
CA ILE A 129 -1.32 -7.39 16.19
C ILE A 129 -1.34 -8.50 17.25
N SER A 130 -0.39 -9.43 17.18
CA SER A 130 -0.38 -10.64 18.01
C SER A 130 0.64 -10.62 19.15
N GLY A 131 1.62 -9.72 19.13
CA GLY A 131 2.75 -9.68 20.07
C GLY A 131 3.79 -10.80 19.89
N LYS A 132 3.54 -11.73 18.97
CA LYS A 132 4.39 -12.90 18.74
C LYS A 132 5.61 -12.55 17.89
N PRO A 133 6.73 -13.27 18.04
CA PRO A 133 7.83 -13.22 17.10
C PRO A 133 7.33 -13.51 15.69
N MET A 134 7.84 -12.76 14.71
CA MET A 134 7.47 -12.93 13.30
C MET A 134 8.68 -12.80 12.39
N LYS A 135 8.53 -13.18 11.12
CA LYS A 135 9.45 -12.80 10.05
C LYS A 135 8.78 -11.69 9.25
N VAL A 136 9.50 -10.61 8.97
CA VAL A 136 8.99 -9.54 8.12
C VAL A 136 9.07 -10.00 6.67
N GLU A 137 7.92 -10.07 5.99
CA GLU A 137 7.82 -10.55 4.60
C GLU A 137 7.27 -9.50 3.64
N TRP A 138 6.67 -8.42 4.16
CA TRP A 138 6.13 -7.32 3.36
C TRP A 138 6.00 -6.03 4.18
N SER A 139 5.85 -4.88 3.51
CA SER A 139 5.63 -3.57 4.14
C SER A 139 4.86 -2.61 3.24
N ALA A 140 4.57 -1.40 3.74
CA ALA A 140 3.93 -0.34 2.95
C ALA A 140 4.79 0.20 1.78
N ASN A 141 6.10 -0.06 1.78
CA ASN A 141 7.04 0.41 0.75
C ASN A 141 8.07 -0.69 0.45
N TRP A 142 7.60 -1.91 0.19
CA TRP A 142 8.47 -3.08 0.02
C TRP A 142 9.20 -3.10 -1.33
N ASP A 143 8.60 -2.49 -2.35
CA ASP A 143 9.08 -2.38 -3.73
C ASP A 143 9.75 -1.04 -4.03
N ASP A 144 10.23 -0.35 -2.99
CA ASP A 144 10.99 0.90 -3.09
C ASP A 144 12.20 0.75 -4.02
N ASP A 145 12.45 1.76 -4.86
CA ASP A 145 13.59 1.80 -5.79
C ASP A 145 13.80 0.49 -6.58
N LEU A 146 12.69 -0.11 -7.06
CA LEU A 146 12.67 -1.37 -7.81
C LEU A 146 13.09 -2.62 -7.00
N GLY A 147 12.94 -2.55 -5.67
CA GLY A 147 13.19 -3.67 -4.76
C GLY A 147 12.34 -4.90 -5.12
N GLY A 148 12.98 -6.01 -5.49
CA GLY A 148 12.29 -7.25 -5.86
C GLY A 148 11.53 -7.19 -7.19
N SER A 149 11.84 -6.22 -8.06
CA SER A 149 11.11 -6.00 -9.31
C SER A 149 10.91 -7.22 -10.20
N PRO A 150 11.91 -8.11 -10.43
CA PRO A 150 11.68 -9.30 -11.27
C PRO A 150 10.53 -10.19 -10.81
N GLU A 151 10.25 -10.22 -9.50
CA GLU A 151 9.18 -11.03 -8.90
C GLU A 151 7.87 -10.25 -8.75
N ILE A 152 7.95 -8.95 -8.46
CA ILE A 152 6.80 -8.11 -8.06
C ILE A 152 6.14 -7.44 -9.26
N VAL A 153 6.94 -6.94 -10.22
CA VAL A 153 6.49 -6.15 -11.38
C VAL A 153 5.53 -6.90 -12.32
N PRO A 154 5.67 -8.22 -12.55
CA PRO A 154 4.65 -8.99 -13.28
C PRO A 154 3.25 -8.92 -12.64
N GLY A 155 3.16 -8.53 -11.37
CA GLY A 155 1.92 -8.29 -10.64
C GLY A 155 1.27 -6.93 -10.88
N ASP A 156 1.97 -5.95 -11.44
CA ASP A 156 1.50 -4.56 -11.63
C ASP A 156 0.28 -4.51 -12.59
N PRO A 157 -0.91 -4.07 -12.12
CA PRO A 157 -2.13 -4.01 -12.93
C PRO A 157 -2.09 -3.00 -14.09
N ILE A 158 -1.24 -1.98 -14.00
CA ILE A 158 -1.04 -0.97 -15.04
C ILE A 158 -0.09 -1.54 -16.09
N LEU A 159 1.01 -2.15 -15.68
CA LEU A 159 1.97 -2.71 -16.61
C LEU A 159 1.34 -3.79 -17.49
N LYS A 160 0.46 -4.65 -16.94
CA LYS A 160 -0.31 -5.64 -17.71
C LYS A 160 -1.15 -5.07 -18.86
N LYS A 161 -1.48 -3.78 -18.81
CA LYS A 161 -2.26 -3.08 -19.85
C LYS A 161 -1.39 -2.32 -20.83
N VAL A 162 -0.14 -2.03 -20.44
CA VAL A 162 0.85 -1.39 -21.29
C VAL A 162 1.56 -2.51 -22.06
N SER A 163 1.84 -2.27 -23.33
CA SER A 163 2.34 -3.25 -24.32
C SER A 163 3.42 -4.21 -23.78
N GLU A 164 3.53 -5.40 -24.38
CA GLU A 164 4.62 -6.38 -24.17
C GLU A 164 6.03 -5.80 -24.43
N GLU A 165 6.10 -4.56 -24.94
CA GLU A 165 7.31 -3.80 -25.21
C GLU A 165 8.06 -3.32 -23.95
N VAL A 166 7.43 -3.29 -22.77
CA VAL A 166 8.17 -2.98 -21.54
C VAL A 166 8.97 -4.21 -21.14
N ARG A 167 10.26 -4.20 -21.47
CA ARG A 167 11.16 -5.30 -21.16
C ARG A 167 11.80 -5.09 -19.80
N LEU A 168 11.90 -6.17 -19.05
CA LEU A 168 12.71 -6.23 -17.82
C LEU A 168 14.18 -6.46 -18.20
N GLU A 169 14.70 -5.61 -19.09
CA GLU A 169 16.12 -5.57 -19.49
C GLU A 169 16.83 -4.48 -18.68
N LEU A 170 18.09 -4.71 -18.30
CA LEU A 170 18.83 -3.79 -17.44
C LEU A 170 18.98 -2.41 -18.10
N GLU A 171 19.24 -2.39 -19.41
CA GLU A 171 19.45 -1.21 -20.23
C GLU A 171 18.19 -0.34 -20.40
N GLU A 172 17.00 -0.93 -20.22
CA GLU A 172 15.71 -0.27 -20.33
C GLU A 172 15.06 0.00 -18.96
N THR A 173 15.84 -0.13 -17.88
CA THR A 173 15.34 0.10 -16.52
C THR A 173 14.87 1.53 -16.34
N PHE A 174 13.63 1.69 -15.86
CA PHE A 174 13.06 2.98 -15.49
C PHE A 174 12.33 2.86 -14.16
N MET A 175 12.24 3.97 -13.44
CA MET A 175 11.34 4.12 -12.31
C MET A 175 10.88 5.56 -12.15
N PHE A 176 9.75 5.74 -11.47
CA PHE A 176 9.31 7.04 -11.00
C PHE A 176 8.51 6.89 -9.70
N TYR A 177 8.37 8.00 -8.97
CA TYR A 177 7.68 8.02 -7.68
C TYR A 177 6.25 8.55 -7.83
N LEU A 178 5.31 7.90 -7.17
CA LEU A 178 3.90 8.28 -7.08
C LEU A 178 3.55 8.55 -5.60
N PRO A 179 3.57 9.82 -5.16
CA PRO A 179 3.31 10.22 -3.77
C PRO A 179 1.84 10.46 -3.40
#